data_AF-A0A1G1GQS6-F1
#
_entry.id   AF-A0A1G1GQS6-F1
#
_cell.length_a   1.000
_cell.length_b   1.000
_cell.length_c   1.000
_cell.angle_alpha   90.00
_cell.angle_beta   90.00
_cell.angle_gamma   90.00
#
_symmetry.space_group_name_H-M   'P 1'
#
loop_
_entity.id
_entity.type
_entity.pdbx_description
1 polymer ?
#
loop_
_entity_poly.entity_id
_entity_poly.type
_entity_poly.pdbx_seq_one_letter_code
_entity_poly.pdbx_strand_id
1 'polypeptide(L)'
;MEDKEDILRVWASLPKEIQAILKKAVEESSAVSEDQFISEIMIGECPRCGSKNTKDCEEVEGIEDLTVGLCMSCGYLWCSECGRSLVQDIHCRHWEICDECDAADEYGMCEIDPMDCEKLNKELN
;
A
#
# COMPACT_ATOMS: atom_id res chain seq x y z
N MET A 1 -1.51 25.75 19.11
CA MET A 1 -0.12 25.97 19.58
C MET A 1 0.33 24.84 20.50
N GLU A 2 -0.60 24.09 21.13
CA GLU A 2 -0.36 22.82 21.84
C GLU A 2 0.21 21.72 20.91
N ASP A 3 -0.23 21.63 19.64
CA ASP A 3 0.10 20.50 18.75
C ASP A 3 1.59 20.32 18.45
N LYS A 4 2.38 21.41 18.38
CA LYS A 4 3.79 21.32 18.00
C LYS A 4 4.67 20.75 19.12
N GLU A 5 4.38 21.08 20.37
CA GLU A 5 5.15 20.54 21.50
C GLU A 5 4.85 19.06 21.71
N ASP A 6 3.59 18.65 21.50
CA ASP A 6 3.19 17.25 21.64
C ASP A 6 3.78 16.37 20.53
N ILE A 7 3.80 16.85 19.27
CA ILE A 7 4.49 16.15 18.17
C ILE A 7 5.99 15.99 18.46
N LEU A 8 6.65 17.02 18.98
CA LEU A 8 8.08 16.94 19.33
C LEU A 8 8.35 15.97 20.48
N ARG A 9 7.43 15.89 21.45
CA ARG A 9 7.51 14.91 22.54
C ARG A 9 7.34 13.47 22.04
N VAL A 10 6.35 13.22 21.18
CA VAL A 10 6.16 11.92 20.53
C VAL A 10 7.37 11.55 19.68
N TRP A 11 7.87 12.48 18.87
CA TRP A 11 9.07 12.26 18.06
C TRP A 11 10.29 11.89 18.92
N ALA A 12 10.48 12.60 20.04
CA ALA A 12 11.59 12.35 20.94
C ALA A 12 11.49 10.99 21.66
N SER A 13 10.29 10.45 21.87
CA SER A 13 10.08 9.16 22.53
C SER A 13 10.24 7.96 21.59
N LEU A 14 10.16 8.16 20.27
CA LEU A 14 10.39 7.09 19.29
C LEU A 14 11.82 6.55 19.35
N PRO A 15 12.02 5.22 19.18
CA PRO A 15 13.36 4.64 19.04
C PRO A 15 14.16 5.30 17.90
N LYS A 16 15.49 5.38 18.04
CA LYS A 16 16.36 6.04 17.05
C LYS A 16 16.29 5.42 15.66
N GLU A 17 16.07 4.10 15.61
CA GLU A 17 15.85 3.38 14.36
C GLU A 17 14.58 3.85 13.65
N ILE A 18 13.45 3.93 14.37
CA ILE A 18 12.18 4.43 13.83
C ILE A 18 12.31 5.89 13.39
N GLN A 19 12.98 6.74 14.18
CA GLN A 19 13.27 8.12 13.78
C GLN A 19 14.08 8.19 12.48
N ALA A 20 15.04 7.29 12.27
CA ALA A 20 15.85 7.25 11.06
C ALA A 20 15.02 6.79 9.85
N ILE A 21 14.18 5.76 10.02
CA ILE A 21 13.28 5.26 8.97
C ILE A 21 12.31 6.36 8.53
N LEU A 22 11.62 7.02 9.46
CA LEU A 22 10.66 8.08 9.15
C LEU A 22 11.33 9.29 8.49
N LYS A 23 12.52 9.69 8.95
CA LYS A 23 13.30 10.76 8.29
C LYS A 23 13.67 10.39 6.86
N LYS A 24 14.19 9.17 6.66
CA LYS A 24 14.57 8.68 5.34
C LYS A 24 13.38 8.68 4.39
N ALA A 25 12.21 8.22 4.83
CA ALA A 25 10.98 8.24 4.05
C ALA A 25 10.61 9.67 3.59
N VAL A 26 10.73 10.67 4.47
CA VAL A 26 10.49 12.07 4.12
C VAL A 26 11.57 12.62 3.16
N GLU A 27 12.83 12.26 3.36
CA GLU A 27 13.95 12.73 2.53
C GLU A 27 13.96 12.14 1.11
N GLU A 28 13.51 10.89 0.95
CA GLU A 28 13.45 10.17 -0.33
C GLU A 28 12.13 10.37 -1.10
N SER A 29 11.14 10.96 -0.43
CA SER A 29 9.84 11.29 -1.02
C SER A 29 9.99 12.32 -2.14
N SER A 30 9.25 12.10 -3.22
CA SER A 30 9.12 13.05 -4.32
C SER A 30 7.83 13.87 -4.26
N ALA A 31 7.03 13.67 -3.21
CA ALA A 31 5.72 14.25 -3.06
C ALA A 31 5.75 15.77 -2.89
N VAL A 32 4.85 16.46 -3.60
CA VAL A 32 4.66 17.91 -3.47
C VAL A 32 3.45 18.29 -2.61
N SER A 33 2.72 17.28 -2.10
CA SER A 33 1.55 17.41 -1.24
C SER A 33 1.49 16.27 -0.21
N GLU A 34 0.71 16.47 0.85
CA GLU A 34 0.49 15.45 1.89
C GLU A 34 -0.16 14.19 1.32
N ASP A 35 -1.24 14.33 0.56
CA ASP A 35 -1.94 13.20 -0.07
C ASP A 35 -1.01 12.38 -0.96
N GLN A 36 -0.17 13.04 -1.76
CA GLN A 36 0.80 12.36 -2.59
C GLN A 36 1.87 11.64 -1.75
N PHE A 37 2.26 12.20 -0.61
CA PHE A 37 3.19 11.53 0.30
C PHE A 37 2.55 10.27 0.91
N ILE A 38 1.29 10.38 1.34
CA ILE A 38 0.52 9.24 1.88
C ILE A 38 0.42 8.15 0.82
N SER A 39 0.01 8.47 -0.41
CA SER A 39 -0.06 7.47 -1.48
C SER A 39 1.31 6.88 -1.84
N GLU A 40 2.39 7.67 -1.87
CA GLU A 40 3.75 7.15 -2.11
C GLU A 40 4.16 6.12 -1.05
N ILE A 41 3.79 6.32 0.21
CA ILE A 41 4.09 5.39 1.31
C ILE A 41 3.16 4.16 1.31
N MET A 42 1.87 4.35 1.07
CA MET A 42 0.86 3.29 1.19
C MET A 42 0.77 2.40 -0.06
N ILE A 43 0.91 2.98 -1.25
CA ILE A 43 0.75 2.28 -2.54
C ILE A 43 2.11 1.98 -3.18
N GLY A 44 3.12 2.81 -2.90
CA GLY A 44 4.45 2.66 -3.47
C GLY A 44 4.53 3.05 -4.94
N GLU A 45 5.61 2.60 -5.59
CA GLU A 45 5.89 2.88 -6.99
C GLU A 45 5.05 2.00 -7.92
N CYS A 46 4.69 2.53 -9.10
CA CYS A 46 3.99 1.75 -10.10
C CYS A 46 4.85 0.55 -10.56
N PRO A 47 4.38 -0.70 -10.42
CA PRO A 47 5.16 -1.88 -10.78
C PRO A 47 5.41 -2.01 -12.30
N ARG A 48 4.67 -1.24 -13.12
CA ARG A 48 4.80 -1.24 -14.57
C ARG A 48 5.85 -0.26 -15.09
N CYS A 49 5.94 0.94 -14.51
CA CYS A 49 6.80 2.01 -15.03
C CYS A 49 7.77 2.63 -14.01
N GLY A 50 7.73 2.21 -12.74
CA GLY A 50 8.57 2.73 -11.66
C GLY A 50 8.25 4.16 -11.23
N SER A 51 7.11 4.72 -11.66
CA SER A 51 6.72 6.07 -11.26
C SER A 51 6.16 6.09 -9.84
N LYS A 52 6.65 7.01 -9.01
CA LYS A 52 6.11 7.36 -7.68
C LYS A 52 4.82 8.19 -7.72
N ASN A 53 4.37 8.59 -8.91
CA ASN A 53 3.13 9.35 -9.09
C ASN A 53 1.94 8.39 -9.10
N THR A 54 1.58 7.91 -7.91
CA THR A 54 0.54 6.92 -7.67
C THR A 54 -0.52 7.49 -6.72
N LYS A 55 -1.74 6.96 -6.80
CA LYS A 55 -2.85 7.26 -5.89
C LYS A 55 -3.57 5.96 -5.54
N ASP A 56 -4.05 5.82 -4.32
CA ASP A 56 -5.04 4.80 -3.96
C ASP A 56 -6.42 5.17 -4.55
N CYS A 57 -7.33 4.20 -4.57
CA CYS A 57 -8.66 4.36 -5.16
C CYS A 57 -9.79 4.37 -4.11
N GLU A 58 -9.50 4.72 -2.85
CA GLU A 58 -10.51 4.79 -1.77
C GLU A 58 -11.65 5.76 -2.12
N GLU A 59 -11.33 6.91 -2.72
CA GLU A 59 -12.31 7.94 -3.08
C GLU A 59 -12.78 7.88 -4.54
N VAL A 60 -12.38 6.86 -5.29
CA VAL A 60 -12.71 6.74 -6.72
C VAL A 60 -14.05 6.01 -6.86
N GLU A 61 -15.07 6.75 -7.30
CA GLU A 61 -16.42 6.21 -7.52
C GLU A 61 -16.36 4.97 -8.43
N GLY A 62 -16.95 3.87 -7.93
CA GLY A 62 -16.96 2.58 -8.60
C GLY A 62 -15.80 1.64 -8.27
N ILE A 63 -14.76 2.11 -7.57
CA ILE A 63 -13.69 1.24 -7.01
C ILE A 63 -13.77 1.22 -5.48
N GLU A 64 -13.66 2.39 -4.84
CA GLU A 64 -13.82 2.56 -3.39
C GLU A 64 -12.95 1.61 -2.53
N ASP A 65 -11.70 1.40 -2.95
CA ASP A 65 -10.76 0.45 -2.32
C ASP A 65 -9.36 1.06 -2.17
N LEU A 66 -8.90 1.20 -0.93
CA LEU A 66 -7.59 1.76 -0.56
C LEU A 66 -6.42 0.85 -0.96
N THR A 67 -6.68 -0.44 -1.22
CA THR A 67 -5.69 -1.42 -1.65
C THR A 67 -5.52 -1.45 -3.17
N VAL A 68 -6.25 -0.61 -3.89
CA VAL A 68 -6.15 -0.48 -5.35
C VAL A 68 -5.33 0.75 -5.70
N GLY A 69 -4.16 0.52 -6.29
CA GLY A 69 -3.25 1.56 -6.78
C GLY A 69 -3.53 1.94 -8.23
N LEU A 70 -3.56 3.24 -8.51
CA LEU A 70 -3.63 3.83 -9.85
C LEU A 70 -2.36 4.64 -10.12
N CYS A 71 -1.71 4.37 -11.25
CA CYS A 71 -0.55 5.15 -11.69
C CYS A 71 -1.01 6.35 -12.51
N MET A 72 -0.77 7.55 -12.00
CA MET A 72 -1.13 8.81 -12.67
C MET A 72 -0.23 9.12 -13.88
N SER A 73 0.89 8.41 -14.03
CA SER A 73 1.81 8.57 -15.16
C SER A 73 1.49 7.67 -16.36
N CYS A 74 1.04 6.42 -16.13
CA CYS A 74 0.80 5.46 -17.22
C CYS A 74 -0.60 4.82 -17.23
N GLY A 75 -1.46 5.16 -16.27
CA GLY A 75 -2.83 4.66 -16.15
C GLY A 75 -2.94 3.19 -15.75
N TYR A 76 -1.85 2.57 -15.27
CA TYR A 76 -1.88 1.19 -14.81
C TYR A 76 -2.62 1.08 -13.48
N LEU A 77 -3.49 0.08 -13.37
CA LEU A 77 -4.28 -0.24 -12.18
C LEU A 77 -3.84 -1.60 -11.63
N TRP A 78 -3.57 -1.68 -10.31
CA TRP A 78 -3.13 -2.90 -9.65
C TRP A 78 -3.58 -2.97 -8.18
N CYS A 79 -3.50 -4.15 -7.57
CA CYS A 79 -3.65 -4.32 -6.13
C CYS A 79 -2.30 -4.10 -5.43
N SER A 80 -2.22 -3.18 -4.47
CA SER A 80 -1.00 -2.88 -3.70
C SER A 80 -0.51 -4.07 -2.88
N GLU A 81 -1.42 -4.94 -2.44
CA GLU A 81 -1.09 -6.06 -1.55
C GLU A 81 -0.47 -7.24 -2.29
N CYS A 82 -1.01 -7.61 -3.46
CA CYS A 82 -0.56 -8.80 -4.20
C CYS A 82 0.08 -8.48 -5.57
N GLY A 83 0.14 -7.21 -5.96
CA GLY A 83 0.75 -6.75 -7.21
C GLY A 83 -0.04 -7.06 -8.49
N ARG A 84 -1.22 -7.69 -8.39
CA ARG A 84 -2.00 -8.14 -9.56
C ARG A 84 -2.51 -6.96 -10.39
N SER A 85 -2.50 -7.12 -11.72
CA SER A 85 -3.16 -6.19 -12.65
C SER A 85 -4.68 -6.23 -12.51
N LEU A 86 -5.31 -5.05 -12.46
CA LEU A 86 -6.77 -4.88 -12.35
C LEU A 86 -7.39 -4.22 -13.60
N VAL A 87 -6.69 -4.29 -14.74
CA VAL A 87 -7.14 -3.65 -16.00
C VAL A 87 -8.42 -4.28 -16.56
N GLN A 88 -8.69 -5.54 -16.22
CA GLN A 88 -9.86 -6.29 -16.70
C GLN A 88 -10.97 -6.41 -15.65
N ASP A 89 -10.61 -6.35 -14.38
CA ASP A 89 -11.50 -6.43 -13.23
C ASP A 89 -10.92 -5.55 -12.13
N ILE A 90 -11.71 -4.60 -11.65
CA ILE A 90 -11.29 -3.62 -10.64
C ILE A 90 -11.26 -4.21 -9.24
N HIS A 91 -11.88 -5.38 -9.02
CA HIS A 91 -11.88 -6.05 -7.71
C HIS A 91 -10.78 -7.11 -7.65
N CYS A 92 -9.86 -6.95 -6.70
CA CYS A 92 -8.87 -7.97 -6.42
C CYS A 92 -9.47 -9.06 -5.52
N ARG A 93 -9.63 -10.27 -6.05
CA ARG A 93 -10.13 -11.43 -5.30
C ARG A 93 -9.12 -12.02 -4.29
N HIS A 94 -8.01 -11.33 -4.03
CA HIS A 94 -6.99 -11.75 -3.06
C HIS A 94 -7.64 -12.03 -1.70
N TRP A 95 -8.43 -11.09 -1.19
CA TRP A 95 -9.06 -11.22 0.13
C TRP A 95 -9.98 -12.44 0.22
N GLU A 96 -10.77 -12.72 -0.82
CA GLU A 96 -11.63 -13.92 -0.89
C GLU A 96 -10.81 -15.22 -0.82
N ILE A 97 -9.71 -15.30 -1.57
CA ILE A 97 -8.87 -16.51 -1.63
C ILE A 97 -8.15 -16.76 -0.30
N CYS A 98 -7.74 -15.68 0.37
CA CYS A 98 -7.10 -15.73 1.68
C CYS A 98 -8.08 -16.10 2.79
N ASP A 99 -9.31 -15.59 2.76
CA ASP A 99 -10.36 -15.93 3.74
C ASP A 99 -10.74 -17.42 3.67
N GLU A 100 -10.70 -18.01 2.48
CA GLU A 100 -10.92 -19.45 2.26
C GLU A 100 -9.64 -20.30 2.43
N CYS A 101 -8.58 -19.77 3.04
CA CYS A 101 -7.29 -20.46 3.15
C CYS A 101 -7.11 -21.15 4.51
N ASP A 102 -6.97 -22.48 4.50
CA ASP A 102 -6.68 -23.28 5.69
C ASP A 102 -5.28 -23.03 6.31
N ALA A 103 -4.42 -22.26 5.64
CA ALA A 103 -3.09 -21.91 6.12
C ALA A 103 -3.09 -20.68 7.04
N ALA A 104 -4.22 -20.01 7.19
CA ALA A 104 -4.35 -18.90 8.12
C ALA A 104 -4.41 -19.39 9.58
N ASP A 105 -3.87 -18.58 10.50
CA ASP A 105 -3.94 -18.85 11.94
C ASP A 105 -5.35 -18.57 12.52
N GLU A 106 -5.50 -18.69 13.84
CA GLU A 106 -6.78 -18.44 14.52
C GLU A 106 -7.33 -17.01 14.37
N TYR A 107 -6.50 -16.06 13.90
CA TYR A 107 -6.86 -14.68 13.62
C TYR A 107 -7.04 -14.40 12.12
N GLY A 108 -6.97 -15.42 11.26
CA GLY A 108 -7.09 -15.25 9.81
C GLY A 108 -5.82 -14.71 9.16
N MET A 109 -4.67 -14.74 9.86
CA MET A 109 -3.41 -14.19 9.36
C MET A 109 -2.52 -15.31 8.82
N CYS A 110 -1.89 -15.07 7.67
CA CYS A 110 -0.90 -15.98 7.08
C CYS A 110 0.48 -15.30 7.08
N GLU A 111 1.53 -16.04 7.42
CA GLU A 111 2.91 -15.51 7.40
C GLU A 111 3.51 -15.39 5.99
N ILE A 112 2.78 -15.84 4.96
CA ILE A 112 3.23 -15.82 3.57
C ILE A 112 2.87 -14.47 2.96
N ASP A 113 3.87 -13.76 2.44
CA ASP A 113 3.64 -12.54 1.66
C ASP A 113 2.69 -12.83 0.48
N PRO A 114 1.62 -12.04 0.26
CA PRO A 114 0.68 -12.29 -0.82
C PRO A 114 1.32 -12.42 -2.21
N MET A 115 2.44 -11.72 -2.47
CA MET A 115 3.17 -11.81 -3.74
C MET A 115 3.87 -13.18 -3.90
N ASP A 116 4.29 -13.80 -2.80
CA ASP A 116 4.98 -15.10 -2.77
C ASP A 116 4.01 -16.29 -2.63
N CYS A 117 2.72 -16.04 -2.39
CA CYS A 117 1.72 -17.08 -2.16
C CYS A 117 1.38 -17.88 -3.43
N GLU A 118 1.70 -19.17 -3.45
CA GLU A 118 1.37 -20.05 -4.58
C GLU A 118 -0.12 -20.18 -4.86
N LYS A 119 -0.99 -20.12 -3.83
CA LYS A 119 -2.44 -20.23 -4.00
C LYS A 119 -2.97 -19.02 -4.76
N LEU A 120 -2.60 -17.82 -4.31
CA LEU A 120 -2.93 -16.57 -4.99
C LEU A 120 -2.41 -16.58 -6.42
N ASN A 121 -1.14 -16.94 -6.62
CA ASN A 121 -0.54 -17.01 -7.95
C ASN A 121 -1.21 -18.05 -8.87
N LYS A 122 -1.86 -19.10 -8.36
CA LYS A 122 -2.59 -20.09 -9.18
C LYS A 122 -4.01 -19.64 -9.51
N GLU A 123 -4.70 -19.00 -8.56
CA GLU A 123 -6.11 -18.61 -8.72
C GLU A 123 -6.29 -17.24 -9.36
N LEU A 124 -5.24 -16.41 -9.36
CA LEU A 124 -5.23 -15.07 -9.93
C LEU A 124 -4.44 -14.96 -11.26
N ASN A 125 -3.91 -16.06 -11.81
CA ASN A 125 -3.32 -16.11 -13.16
C ASN A 125 -4.25 -16.78 -14.17
#